data_AF-A0A2V8BSR6-F1
#
_entry.id   AF-A0A2V8BSR6-F1
#
_cell.length_a   1.000
_cell.length_b   1.000
_cell.length_c   1.000
_cell.angle_alpha   90.00
_cell.angle_beta   90.00
_cell.angle_gamma   90.00
#
_symmetry.space_group_name_H-M   'P 1'
#
loop_
_entity.id
_entity.type
_entity.pdbx_description
1 polymer ?
#
loop_
_entity_poly.entity_id
_entity_poly.type
_entity_poly.pdbx_seq_one_letter_code
_entity_poly.pdbx_strand_id
1 'polypeptide(L)'
;MHSDPAAVKKTVRGYLMVGAALLVFTAITVAANQLHFAVPVAITVALVIATMKGSMVAAVFMHLSHEKKWIYGALLLTLVFFIVLMCVPMFTLMDGIGTPAAAVGGEHPGH
;
A
#
# COMPACT_ATOMS: atom_id res chain seq x y z
N MET A 1 8.58 39.28 -3.46
CA MET A 1 8.79 37.83 -3.31
C MET A 1 10.12 37.48 -3.95
N HIS A 2 11.18 37.31 -3.15
CA HIS A 2 12.51 36.93 -3.64
C HIS A 2 12.58 35.40 -3.62
N SER A 3 12.41 34.77 -4.78
CA SER A 3 12.56 33.32 -4.92
C SER A 3 14.05 32.99 -4.87
N ASP A 4 14.56 32.70 -3.68
CA ASP A 4 15.95 32.24 -3.51
C ASP A 4 16.11 30.85 -4.17
N PRO A 5 16.86 30.73 -5.27
CA PRO A 5 16.97 29.49 -6.03
C PRO A 5 17.66 28.36 -5.22
N ALA A 6 18.37 28.68 -4.13
CA ALA A 6 19.03 27.68 -3.30
C ALA A 6 18.03 26.93 -2.40
N ALA A 7 16.99 27.60 -1.91
CA ALA A 7 15.94 26.97 -1.10
C ALA A 7 15.12 25.94 -1.91
N VAL A 8 14.77 26.26 -3.16
CA VAL A 8 14.02 25.37 -4.07
C VAL A 8 14.86 24.13 -4.45
N LYS A 9 16.16 24.31 -4.73
CA LYS A 9 17.05 23.19 -5.05
C LYS A 9 17.14 22.15 -3.94
N LYS A 10 17.03 22.55 -2.66
CA LYS A 10 17.14 21.64 -1.52
C LYS A 10 15.94 20.69 -1.42
N THR A 11 14.72 21.20 -1.56
CA THR A 11 13.50 20.39 -1.59
C THR A 11 13.44 19.52 -2.85
N VAL A 12 13.76 20.09 -4.03
CA VAL A 12 13.80 19.34 -5.30
C VAL A 12 14.80 18.18 -5.24
N ARG A 13 15.98 18.38 -4.65
CA ARG A 13 16.98 17.32 -4.49
C ARG A 13 16.46 16.20 -3.58
N GLY A 14 15.72 16.53 -2.53
CA GLY A 14 15.05 15.56 -1.67
C GLY A 14 14.06 14.69 -2.44
N TYR A 15 13.18 15.30 -3.24
CA TYR A 15 12.21 14.57 -4.07
C TYR A 15 12.89 13.69 -5.14
N LEU A 16 13.97 14.17 -5.78
CA LEU A 16 14.71 13.41 -6.78
C LEU A 16 15.45 12.20 -6.20
N MET A 17 16.11 12.35 -5.04
CA MET A 17 16.86 11.26 -4.40
C MET A 17 15.92 10.11 -4.00
N VAL A 18 14.70 10.46 -3.62
CA VAL A 18 13.63 9.54 -3.24
C VAL A 18 12.99 8.90 -4.46
N GLY A 19 12.67 9.69 -5.48
CA GLY A 19 12.19 9.18 -6.76
C GLY A 19 13.14 8.14 -7.32
N ALA A 20 14.45 8.40 -7.25
CA ALA A 20 15.49 7.43 -7.60
C ALA A 20 15.48 6.19 -6.70
N ALA A 21 15.37 6.35 -5.37
CA ALA A 21 15.29 5.22 -4.45
C ALA A 21 14.08 4.31 -4.71
N LEU A 22 12.90 4.89 -4.99
CA LEU A 22 11.69 4.15 -5.35
C LEU A 22 11.84 3.41 -6.68
N LEU A 23 12.51 4.03 -7.65
CA LEU A 23 12.82 3.41 -8.94
C LEU A 23 13.77 2.21 -8.76
N VAL A 24 14.84 2.37 -8.00
CA VAL A 24 15.80 1.31 -7.67
C VAL A 24 15.09 0.16 -6.96
N PHE A 25 14.27 0.47 -5.96
CA PHE A 25 13.55 -0.54 -5.21
C PHE A 25 12.52 -1.29 -6.08
N THR A 26 11.93 -0.61 -7.07
CA THR A 26 11.07 -1.24 -8.07
C THR A 26 11.85 -2.15 -9.00
N ALA A 27 13.02 -1.75 -9.47
CA ALA A 27 13.90 -2.60 -10.27
C ALA A 27 14.33 -3.85 -9.49
N ILE A 28 14.68 -3.71 -8.21
CA ILE A 28 14.98 -4.84 -7.31
C ILE A 28 13.78 -5.77 -7.18
N THR A 29 12.56 -5.23 -7.10
CA THR A 29 11.34 -6.05 -7.03
C THR A 29 11.13 -6.87 -8.29
N VAL A 30 11.29 -6.25 -9.46
CA VAL A 30 11.16 -6.95 -10.74
C VAL A 30 12.24 -8.02 -10.87
N ALA A 31 13.48 -7.71 -10.50
CA ALA A 31 14.58 -8.68 -10.50
C ALA A 31 14.33 -9.85 -9.53
N ALA A 32 13.81 -9.59 -8.34
CA ALA A 32 13.44 -10.63 -7.38
C ALA A 32 12.28 -11.50 -7.90
N ASN A 33 11.32 -10.93 -8.62
CA ASN A 33 10.20 -11.66 -9.23
C ASN A 33 10.64 -12.54 -10.43
N GLN A 34 11.76 -12.21 -11.09
CA GLN A 34 12.33 -13.04 -12.15
C GLN A 34 12.99 -14.32 -11.60
N LEU A 35 13.32 -14.35 -10.31
CA LEU A 35 13.76 -15.56 -9.63
C LEU A 35 12.51 -16.32 -9.18
N HIS A 36 12.11 -17.34 -9.94
CA HIS A 36 10.98 -18.23 -9.64
C HIS A 36 11.19 -18.93 -8.28
N PHE A 37 10.72 -18.31 -7.20
CA PHE A 37 10.67 -18.89 -5.87
C PHE A 37 9.29 -19.53 -5.61
N ALA A 38 9.24 -20.51 -4.71
CA ALA A 38 7.99 -21.11 -4.26
C ALA A 38 7.01 -20.04 -3.73
N VAL A 39 5.71 -20.22 -4.02
CA VAL A 39 4.61 -19.29 -3.69
C VAL A 39 4.71 -18.64 -2.29
N PRO A 40 4.98 -19.35 -1.19
CA PRO A 40 5.07 -18.71 0.14
C PRO A 40 6.26 -17.74 0.26
N VAL A 41 7.40 -18.05 -0.36
CA VAL A 41 8.59 -17.18 -0.33
C VAL A 41 8.35 -15.91 -1.14
N ALA A 42 7.67 -16.02 -2.29
CA ALA A 42 7.31 -14.88 -3.12
C ALA A 42 6.42 -13.88 -2.38
N ILE A 43 5.44 -14.36 -1.60
CA ILE A 43 4.54 -13.50 -0.80
C ILE A 43 5.33 -12.78 0.29
N THR A 44 6.21 -13.47 1.02
CA THR A 44 7.03 -12.84 2.06
C THR A 44 7.93 -11.75 1.48
N VAL A 45 8.59 -12.03 0.36
CA VAL A 45 9.45 -11.04 -0.33
C VAL A 45 8.62 -9.85 -0.81
N ALA A 46 7.43 -10.10 -1.38
CA ALA A 46 6.53 -9.02 -1.81
C ALA A 46 6.09 -8.11 -0.65
N LEU A 47 5.79 -8.67 0.53
CA LEU A 47 5.42 -7.88 1.72
C LEU A 47 6.59 -7.07 2.29
N VAL A 48 7.80 -7.66 2.36
CA VAL A 48 9.01 -6.95 2.78
C VAL A 48 9.31 -5.79 1.83
N ILE A 49 9.16 -6.02 0.53
CA ILE A 49 9.34 -5.00 -0.48
C ILE A 49 8.27 -3.91 -0.36
N ALA A 50 7.01 -4.29 -0.20
CA ALA A 50 5.91 -3.33 -0.04
C ALA A 50 6.12 -2.44 1.20
N THR A 51 6.52 -3.01 2.32
CA THR A 51 6.80 -2.28 3.57
C THR A 51 7.99 -1.34 3.44
N MET A 52 9.08 -1.75 2.80
CA MET A 52 10.24 -0.87 2.54
C MET A 52 9.91 0.29 1.60
N LYS A 53 9.12 0.07 0.53
CA LYS A 53 8.62 1.16 -0.32
C LYS A 53 7.72 2.11 0.48
N GLY A 54 6.80 1.54 1.26
CA GLY A 54 5.88 2.29 2.12
C GLY A 54 6.59 3.13 3.18
N SER A 55 7.63 2.59 3.83
CA SER A 55 8.43 3.31 4.82
C SER A 55 9.23 4.45 4.20
N MET A 56 9.71 4.29 2.96
CA MET A 56 10.35 5.37 2.19
C MET A 56 9.35 6.49 1.92
N VAL A 57 8.13 6.18 1.46
CA VAL A 57 7.06 7.18 1.29
C VAL A 57 6.75 7.88 2.61
N ALA A 58 6.63 7.14 3.71
CA ALA A 58 6.41 7.71 5.04
C ALA A 58 7.56 8.62 5.49
N ALA A 59 8.82 8.19 5.32
CA ALA A 59 10.02 8.96 5.64
C ALA A 59 10.15 10.25 4.80
N VAL A 60 9.63 10.25 3.57
CA VAL A 60 9.64 11.38 2.62
C VAL A 60 8.63 12.44 3.00
N PHE A 61 7.44 12.01 3.42
CA PHE A 61 6.51 12.93 4.03
C PHE A 61 7.03 13.39 5.41
N MET A 62 7.82 12.57 6.13
CA MET A 62 8.32 12.84 7.51
C MET A 62 9.49 13.77 7.63
N HIS A 63 10.52 13.64 6.83
CA HIS A 63 11.76 14.31 7.17
C HIS A 63 11.86 15.77 6.67
N LEU A 64 10.83 16.32 6.01
CA LEU A 64 10.84 17.75 5.60
C LEU A 64 9.51 18.51 5.68
N SER A 65 8.42 17.92 6.19
CA SER A 65 7.20 18.70 6.46
C SER A 65 7.19 19.18 7.90
N HIS A 66 8.00 20.19 8.19
CA HIS A 66 8.05 20.89 9.48
C HIS A 66 6.68 21.51 9.90
N GLU A 67 5.59 21.33 9.14
CA GLU A 67 4.33 22.05 9.40
C GLU A 67 3.00 21.37 9.04
N LYS A 68 2.92 20.12 8.54
CA LYS A 68 1.61 19.51 8.17
C LYS A 68 1.31 18.17 8.83
N LYS A 69 0.92 18.23 10.11
CA LYS A 69 0.35 17.09 10.89
C LYS A 69 -0.84 16.41 10.18
N TRP A 70 -1.57 17.13 9.34
CA TRP A 70 -2.72 16.62 8.59
C TRP A 70 -2.39 15.46 7.63
N ILE A 71 -1.19 15.44 7.03
CA ILE A 71 -0.83 14.38 6.07
C ILE A 71 -0.59 13.03 6.77
N TYR A 72 -0.08 13.05 8.02
CA TYR A 72 0.02 11.84 8.86
C TYR A 72 -1.34 11.32 9.25
N GLY A 73 -2.25 12.22 9.63
CA GLY A 73 -3.62 11.85 9.94
C GLY A 73 -4.29 11.16 8.75
N ALA A 74 -4.15 11.71 7.55
CA ALA A 74 -4.68 11.10 6.33
C ALA A 74 -4.01 9.75 6.01
N LEU A 75 -2.68 9.64 6.11
CA LEU A 75 -1.94 8.39 5.87
C LEU A 75 -2.30 7.30 6.88
N LEU A 76 -2.46 7.66 8.14
CA LEU A 76 -2.86 6.73 9.19
C LEU A 76 -4.33 6.32 9.02
N LEU A 77 -5.21 7.26 8.68
CA LEU A 77 -6.63 6.99 8.41
C LEU A 77 -6.79 6.04 7.22
N THR A 78 -6.05 6.25 6.12
CA THR A 78 -6.11 5.36 4.96
C THR A 78 -5.57 3.96 5.29
N LEU A 79 -4.51 3.86 6.09
CA LEU A 79 -3.99 2.57 6.56
C LEU A 79 -5.01 1.81 7.43
N VAL A 80 -5.63 2.50 8.39
CA VAL A 80 -6.67 1.93 9.25
C VAL A 80 -7.86 1.48 8.41
N PHE A 81 -8.34 2.32 7.50
CA PHE A 81 -9.46 2.00 6.63
C PHE A 81 -9.13 0.84 5.68
N PHE A 82 -7.91 0.78 5.16
CA PHE A 82 -7.43 -0.35 4.35
C PHE A 82 -7.46 -1.67 5.14
N ILE A 83 -6.98 -1.67 6.38
CA ILE A 83 -7.04 -2.86 7.26
C ILE A 83 -8.50 -3.25 7.52
N VAL A 84 -9.38 -2.29 7.83
CA VAL A 84 -10.81 -2.55 8.03
C VAL A 84 -11.43 -3.15 6.77
N LEU A 85 -11.20 -2.56 5.60
CA LEU A 85 -11.73 -3.06 4.32
C LEU A 85 -11.14 -4.42 3.88
N MET A 86 -9.94 -4.79 4.33
CA MET A 86 -9.39 -6.14 4.15
C MET A 86 -9.97 -7.12 5.17
N CYS A 87 -10.21 -6.69 6.41
CA CYS A 87 -10.83 -7.50 7.45
C CYS A 87 -12.31 -7.78 7.16
N VAL A 88 -13.09 -6.83 6.63
CA VAL A 88 -14.51 -7.03 6.32
C VAL A 88 -14.77 -8.26 5.42
N PRO A 89 -14.11 -8.44 4.27
CA PRO A 89 -14.26 -9.64 3.46
C PRO A 89 -13.65 -10.87 4.12
N MET A 90 -12.58 -10.74 4.91
CA MET A 90 -12.05 -11.88 5.67
C MET A 90 -13.06 -12.39 6.70
N PHE A 91 -13.67 -11.50 7.48
CA PHE A 91 -14.72 -11.80 8.44
C PHE A 91 -16.01 -12.25 7.77
N THR A 92 -16.42 -11.67 6.63
CA THR A 92 -17.62 -12.13 5.91
C THR A 92 -17.44 -13.55 5.35
N LEU A 93 -16.22 -13.92 4.93
CA LEU A 93 -15.91 -15.29 4.52
C LEU A 93 -15.89 -16.25 5.72
N MET A 94 -15.45 -15.78 6.90
CA MET A 94 -15.48 -16.55 8.15
C MET A 94 -16.89 -16.70 8.74
N ASP A 95 -17.77 -15.71 8.54
CA ASP A 95 -19.18 -15.75 8.93
C ASP A 95 -20.05 -16.49 7.90
N GLY A 96 -19.68 -16.48 6.63
CA GLY A 96 -20.38 -17.15 5.53
C GLY A 96 -20.30 -18.68 5.56
N ILE A 97 -19.45 -19.27 6.40
CA ILE A 97 -19.39 -20.72 6.64
C ILE A 97 -20.61 -21.22 7.46
N GLY A 98 -21.44 -20.30 7.97
CA GLY A 98 -22.66 -20.58 8.74
C GLY A 98 -23.98 -20.36 8.00
N THR A 99 -23.99 -19.91 6.74
CA THR A 99 -25.22 -19.80 5.94
C THR A 99 -25.19 -20.79 4.78
N PRO A 100 -26.06 -21.82 4.75
CA PRO A 100 -26.15 -22.70 3.60
C PRO A 100 -26.52 -21.87 2.38
N ALA A 101 -25.83 -22.14 1.28
CA ALA A 101 -26.08 -21.63 -0.06
C ALA A 101 -27.46 -22.08 -0.61
N ALA A 102 -28.55 -21.74 0.07
CA ALA A 102 -29.91 -22.18 -0.23
C ALA A 102 -30.87 -21.02 -0.55
N ALA A 103 -30.37 -19.90 -1.08
CA ALA A 103 -31.21 -18.82 -1.59
C ALA A 103 -30.86 -18.37 -3.02
N VAL A 104 -30.10 -19.18 -3.77
CA VAL A 104 -29.99 -19.06 -5.24
C VAL A 104 -30.55 -20.35 -5.83
N GLY A 105 -31.84 -20.32 -6.13
CA GLY A 105 -32.59 -21.45 -6.64
C GLY A 105 -34.07 -21.14 -6.59
N GLY A 106 -34.49 -20.09 -7.31
CA GLY A 106 -35.90 -19.84 -7.56
C GLY A 106 -36.47 -20.98 -8.39
N GLU A 107 -37.02 -21.99 -7.71
CA GLU A 107 -37.91 -22.97 -8.35
C GLU A 107 -39.33 -22.43 -8.26
N HIS A 108 -39.77 -21.86 -9.38
CA HIS A 108 -41.16 -21.56 -9.66
C HIS A 108 -41.90 -22.89 -9.87
N PRO A 109 -42.93 -23.23 -9.06
CA PRO A 109 -43.78 -24.37 -9.36
C PRO A 109 -44.74 -23.96 -10.50
N GLY A 110 -44.70 -24.66 -11.62
CA GLY A 110 -45.55 -24.37 -12.77
C GLY A 110 -45.43 -25.43 -13.86
N HIS A 111 -46.46 -26.29 -13.90
CA HIS A 111 -46.78 -27.36 -14.84
C HIS A 111 -46.20 -28.76 -14.53
#